data_AF-A0A1I6LHB8-F1
#
_entry.id   AF-A0A1I6LHB8-F1
#
_cell.length_a   1.000
_cell.length_b   1.000
_cell.length_c   1.000
_cell.angle_alpha   90.00
_cell.angle_beta   90.00
_cell.angle_gamma   90.00
#
_symmetry.space_group_name_H-M   'P 1'
#
loop_
_entity.id
_entity.type
_entity.pdbx_description
1 polymer ?
#
loop_
_entity_poly.entity_id
_entity_poly.type
_entity_poly.pdbx_seq_one_letter_code
_entity_poly.pdbx_strand_id
1 'polypeptide(L)'
;MPLITSPNFDAGDDFYEALLAAHQGLEPAQSHAFNARLILLLANHIGRQDVLLEALSAAARSTSSDAPPAGAASHEDPHERT
;
A
#
# COMPACT_ATOMS: atom_id res chain seq x y z
N MET A 1 14.59 15.47 -11.19
CA MET A 1 13.34 15.65 -10.44
C MET A 1 13.51 14.89 -9.13
N PRO A 2 13.44 15.58 -7.98
CA PRO A 2 13.45 14.95 -6.66
C PRO A 2 12.15 14.18 -6.41
N LEU A 3 12.09 13.38 -5.34
CA LEU A 3 10.85 12.74 -4.92
C LEU A 3 9.75 13.78 -4.62
N ILE A 4 8.53 13.54 -5.09
CA ILE A 4 7.34 14.33 -4.75
C ILE A 4 6.60 13.60 -3.64
N THR A 5 6.45 14.25 -2.48
CA THR A 5 5.75 13.70 -1.29
C THR A 5 4.42 14.40 -0.99
N SER A 6 4.11 15.46 -1.72
CA SER A 6 2.79 16.12 -1.73
C SER A 6 1.83 15.39 -2.67
N PRO A 7 0.50 15.55 -2.50
CA PRO A 7 -0.48 15.07 -3.48
C PRO A 7 -0.13 15.54 -4.90
N ASN A 8 -0.01 14.61 -5.84
CA ASN A 8 0.44 14.85 -7.21
C ASN A 8 -0.33 14.00 -8.22
N PHE A 9 -1.62 13.73 -7.94
CA PHE A 9 -2.50 12.99 -8.83
C PHE A 9 -3.51 13.94 -9.46
N ASP A 10 -3.64 13.90 -10.79
CA ASP A 10 -4.65 14.70 -11.51
C ASP A 10 -6.08 14.22 -11.21
N ALA A 11 -6.24 12.91 -10.99
CA ALA A 11 -7.50 12.25 -10.61
C ALA A 11 -7.23 11.23 -9.48
N GLY A 12 -6.93 11.74 -8.29
CA GLY A 12 -6.56 10.92 -7.13
C GLY A 12 -7.62 9.90 -6.74
N ASP A 13 -8.89 10.28 -6.80
CA ASP A 13 -10.02 9.44 -6.40
C ASP A 13 -10.19 8.24 -7.35
N ASP A 14 -10.15 8.48 -8.67
CA ASP A 14 -10.30 7.42 -9.68
C ASP A 14 -9.19 6.35 -9.55
N PHE A 15 -7.94 6.77 -9.31
CA PHE A 15 -6.84 5.84 -9.11
C PHE A 15 -6.99 5.05 -7.80
N TYR A 16 -7.43 5.72 -6.73
CA TYR A 16 -7.65 5.06 -5.45
C TYR A 16 -8.76 4.01 -5.52
N GLU A 17 -9.88 4.33 -6.20
CA GLU A 17 -10.96 3.37 -6.46
C GLU A 17 -10.47 2.18 -7.28
N ALA A 18 -9.71 2.42 -8.36
CA ALA A 18 -9.15 1.36 -9.18
C ALA A 18 -8.18 0.45 -8.41
N LEU A 19 -7.37 1.04 -7.53
CA LEU A 19 -6.46 0.28 -6.65
C LEU A 19 -7.26 -0.59 -5.67
N LEU A 20 -8.28 -0.04 -5.01
CA LEU A 20 -9.12 -0.78 -4.08
C LEU A 20 -9.86 -1.92 -4.78
N ALA A 21 -10.41 -1.66 -5.96
CA ALA A 21 -11.07 -2.67 -6.79
C ALA A 21 -10.12 -3.81 -7.18
N ALA A 22 -8.85 -3.51 -7.49
CA ALA A 22 -7.85 -4.51 -7.82
C ALA A 22 -7.50 -5.46 -6.65
N HIS A 23 -7.79 -5.05 -5.42
CA HIS A 23 -7.60 -5.88 -4.22
C HIS A 23 -8.83 -6.69 -3.81
N GLN A 24 -10.00 -6.43 -4.41
CA GLN A 24 -11.23 -7.14 -4.04
C GLN A 24 -11.11 -8.65 -4.34
N GLY A 25 -11.42 -9.47 -3.34
CA GLY A 25 -11.35 -10.93 -3.44
C GLY A 25 -9.94 -11.52 -3.34
N LEU A 26 -8.91 -10.71 -3.06
CA LEU A 26 -7.57 -11.20 -2.77
C LEU A 26 -7.40 -11.49 -1.28
N GLU A 27 -6.81 -12.65 -0.97
CA GLU A 27 -6.33 -12.93 0.39
C GLU A 27 -5.18 -11.98 0.77
N PRO A 28 -4.90 -11.75 2.06
CA PRO A 28 -3.86 -10.83 2.51
C PRO A 28 -2.49 -11.07 1.85
N ALA A 29 -2.07 -12.32 1.74
CA ALA A 29 -0.80 -12.68 1.09
C ALA A 29 -0.79 -12.33 -0.41
N GLN A 30 -1.91 -12.49 -1.10
CA GLN A 30 -2.05 -12.13 -2.52
C GLN A 30 -2.07 -10.62 -2.71
N SER A 31 -2.72 -9.89 -1.81
CA SER A 31 -2.72 -8.43 -1.76
C SER A 31 -1.30 -7.87 -1.60
N HIS A 32 -0.50 -8.43 -0.69
CA HIS A 32 0.91 -8.07 -0.55
C HIS A 32 1.74 -8.38 -1.81
N ALA A 33 1.54 -9.55 -2.41
CA ALA A 33 2.22 -9.93 -3.65
C ALA A 33 1.81 -9.05 -4.85
N PHE A 34 0.56 -8.59 -4.91
CA PHE A 34 0.09 -7.60 -5.88
C PHE A 34 0.81 -6.27 -5.69
N ASN A 35 0.85 -5.75 -4.46
CA ASN A 35 1.52 -4.48 -4.15
C ASN A 35 3.02 -4.53 -4.46
N ALA A 36 3.72 -5.62 -4.13
CA ALA A 36 5.13 -5.77 -4.47
C ALA A 36 5.38 -5.69 -5.98
N ARG A 37 4.55 -6.35 -6.79
CA ARG A 37 4.64 -6.29 -8.26
C ARG A 37 4.34 -4.88 -8.78
N LEU A 38 3.29 -4.23 -8.27
CA LEU A 38 2.94 -2.86 -8.65
C LEU A 38 4.09 -1.88 -8.35
N ILE A 39 4.67 -1.95 -7.15
CA ILE A 39 5.82 -1.13 -6.74
C ILE A 39 7.00 -1.32 -7.71
N LEU A 40 7.33 -2.55 -8.09
CA LEU A 40 8.42 -2.82 -9.03
C LEU A 40 8.14 -2.27 -10.43
N LEU A 41 6.90 -2.35 -10.92
CA LEU A 41 6.51 -1.77 -12.20
C LEU A 41 6.63 -0.24 -12.18
N LEU A 42 6.17 0.41 -11.12
CA LEU A 42 6.28 1.86 -10.94
C LEU A 42 7.75 2.28 -10.79
N ALA A 43 8.55 1.52 -10.05
CA ALA A 43 9.97 1.78 -9.89
C ALA A 43 10.71 1.69 -11.24
N ASN A 44 10.37 0.69 -12.06
CA ASN A 44 10.90 0.57 -13.41
C ASN A 44 10.47 1.75 -14.31
N HIS A 45 9.22 2.20 -14.20
CA HIS A 45 8.74 3.38 -14.94
C HIS A 45 9.48 4.66 -14.53
N ILE A 46 9.79 4.84 -13.23
CA ILE A 46 10.56 5.98 -12.72
C ILE A 46 12.02 5.93 -13.21
N GLY A 47 12.65 4.75 -13.20
CA GLY A 47 13.99 4.51 -13.77
C GLY A 47 15.16 5.22 -13.08
N ARG A 48 14.91 5.94 -11.98
CA ARG A 48 15.89 6.80 -11.30
C ARG A 48 16.25 6.29 -9.91
N GLN A 49 17.45 5.72 -9.76
CA GLN A 49 17.89 5.11 -8.50
C GLN A 49 17.92 6.09 -7.32
N ASP A 50 18.31 7.34 -7.53
CA ASP A 50 18.34 8.36 -6.47
C ASP A 50 16.95 8.63 -5.89
N VAL A 51 15.94 8.77 -6.76
CA VAL A 51 14.54 8.96 -6.38
C VAL A 51 14.00 7.73 -5.64
N LEU A 52 14.35 6.52 -6.10
CA LEU A 52 13.90 5.27 -5.47
C LEU A 52 14.49 5.10 -4.05
N LEU A 53 15.76 5.45 -3.84
CA LEU A 53 16.40 5.40 -2.52
C LEU A 53 15.81 6.45 -1.56
N GLU A 54 15.48 7.64 -2.08
CA GLU A 54 14.78 8.67 -1.32
C GLU A 54 13.38 8.19 -0.89
N ALA A 55 12.65 7.54 -1.79
CA ALA A 55 11.32 6.98 -1.52
C ALA A 55 11.34 5.90 -0.43
N LEU A 56 12.30 4.97 -0.48
CA LEU A 56 12.48 3.96 0.56
C LEU A 56 12.77 4.61 1.92
N SER A 57 13.65 5.61 1.94
CA SER A 57 13.98 6.35 3.15
C SER A 57 12.78 7.12 3.70
N ALA A 58 11.93 7.68 2.84
CA ALA A 58 10.71 8.36 3.23
C ALA A 58 9.67 7.39 3.84
N ALA A 59 9.43 6.25 3.19
CA ALA A 59 8.49 5.24 3.67
C ALA A 59 8.86 4.71 5.07
N ALA A 60 10.15 4.45 5.32
CA ALA A 60 10.64 3.98 6.62
C ALA A 60 10.41 4.99 7.77
N ARG A 61 10.33 6.29 7.48
CA ARG A 61 10.04 7.33 8.49
C ARG A 61 8.54 7.43 8.80
N SER A 62 7.68 7.18 7.82
CA SER A 62 6.22 7.24 8.01
C SER A 62 5.70 6.11 8.89
N THR A 63 6.29 4.91 8.80
CA THR A 63 5.89 3.76 9.63
C THR A 63 6.13 3.94 11.13
N SER A 64 7.01 4.87 11.53
CA SER A 64 7.24 5.23 12.94
C SER A 64 6.24 6.23 13.51
N SER A 65 5.35 6.81 12.69
CA SER A 65 4.41 7.86 13.14
C SER A 65 2.94 7.46 13.05
N ASP A 66 2.56 6.37 12.37
CA ASP A 66 1.15 6.04 12.10
C ASP A 66 0.88 4.53 11.90
N ALA A 67 1.34 3.67 12.81
CA ALA A 67 0.98 2.24 12.75
C ALA A 67 -0.36 1.99 13.47
N PRO A 68 -1.45 1.58 12.78
CA PRO A 68 -2.56 0.92 13.45
C PRO A 68 -2.09 -0.48 13.92
N PRO A 69 -2.64 -1.01 15.02
CA PRO A 69 -2.22 -2.30 15.54
C PRO A 69 -2.49 -3.40 14.51
N ALA A 70 -1.45 -4.17 14.20
CA ALA A 70 -1.56 -5.45 13.50
C ALA A 70 -2.42 -6.41 14.35
N GLY A 71 -3.73 -6.36 14.16
CA GLY A 71 -4.67 -7.17 14.95
C GLY A 71 -6.11 -6.66 14.86
N ALA A 72 -6.74 -6.78 13.69
CA ALA A 72 -8.19 -6.61 13.57
C ALA A 72 -8.76 -7.56 12.51
N ALA A 73 -8.78 -8.87 12.84
CA ALA A 73 -9.81 -9.81 12.43
C ALA A 73 -9.61 -11.16 13.16
N SER A 74 -9.81 -11.15 14.48
CA SER A 74 -10.29 -12.32 15.20
C SER A 74 -11.48 -11.88 16.04
N HIS A 75 -12.66 -11.94 15.42
CA HIS A 75 -13.92 -11.99 16.14
C HIS A 75 -14.68 -13.20 15.59
N GLU A 76 -14.25 -14.38 16.04
CA GLU A 76 -15.15 -15.54 16.07
C GLU A 76 -16.16 -15.26 17.19
N ASP A 77 -17.41 -15.07 16.81
CA ASP A 77 -18.55 -14.88 17.70
C ASP A 77 -18.85 -16.20 18.44
N PRO A 78 -18.77 -16.27 19.78
CA PRO A 78 -19.02 -17.50 20.52
C PRO A 78 -20.50 -17.59 20.89
N HIS A 79 -21.38 -17.82 19.91
CA HIS A 79 -22.80 -18.10 20.17
C HIS A 79 -23.33 -19.22 19.27
N GLU A 80 -22.87 -20.45 19.49
CA GLU A 80 -23.69 -21.64 19.26
C GLU A 80 -23.23 -22.79 20.19
N ARG A 81 -23.55 -22.64 21.48
CA ARG A 81 -23.69 -23.74 22.42
C ARG A 81 -25.17 -23.82 22.80
N THR A 82 -25.92 -24.59 22.04
CA THR A 82 -27.14 -25.28 22.48
C THR A 82 -27.19 -26.64 21.82
#